data_AF-A0A7Y0M9E1-F1
#
_entry.id   AF-A0A7Y0M9E1-F1
#
_cell.length_a   1.000
_cell.length_b   1.000
_cell.length_c   1.000
_cell.angle_alpha   90.00
_cell.angle_beta   90.00
_cell.angle_gamma   90.00
#
_symmetry.space_group_name_H-M   'P 1'
#
loop_
_entity.id
_entity.type
_entity.pdbx_description
1 polymer ?
#
loop_
_entity_poly.entity_id
_entity_poly.type
_entity_poly.pdbx_seq_one_letter_code
_entity_poly.pdbx_strand_id
1 'polypeptide(L)'
;MQVHKYDVVIVGAGGAGMRAAIESGQRARTAVLTKLYPTRSHTGAAQGGMCAALANVEEDNWEWHTFDTVKGGDYLVDQDAAEVMAKEAIDAVLDLEKMGLPFNRTPEGKIDQRRFGGHTRDHGKSPVRRACYAADRTGHMILQTLYQNCVKHNVEFYNEYYVLDLLIVEEDATREDGSTYKQKRVAGVVSYDLASGEIHVFQAKSVVFASGGVGKVFKTTSNAHTLTGDGMGIAFRRGIPLEDMEFFQFHPTGLAGLGILLSEAARGEGAILRNSDGERFMERYAPTIKDLAPRDIVARSMANEVREGRGCGPNKDYVLLDLTHLEPAHIDAKLPDITEFARTYLGVEPYTDPVPVFPTAHYAMGGIPTTIKAEVLQDNDTVVPGLYAAGEVACVSVHGSNRLGTNSLLDINVFGKRAGIAAAEYAKTAEYVEVPEDADQFTIDLIEQVRSANGTERVAQLRKELQDTMDANVQVFRSEQTLNETLNVIASLRERYKNIGIQDRGRRFNLDLLEAVELGFLLDMAQVMTVAALHREESRGGHFREDFPDRDDEKFMKHSMAYKDDLATSESVAGIRLETKPVIFTRYEPMVRKY
;
A
#
# COMPACT_ATOMS: atom_id res chain seq x y z
N MET A 1 -33.07 2.44 -7.47
CA MET A 1 -31.80 2.39 -8.19
C MET A 1 -31.50 3.77 -8.77
N GLN A 2 -30.50 4.48 -8.23
CA GLN A 2 -29.96 5.68 -8.89
C GLN A 2 -28.82 5.25 -9.82
N VAL A 3 -28.94 5.52 -11.12
CA VAL A 3 -27.91 5.17 -12.11
C VAL A 3 -27.23 6.44 -12.61
N HIS A 4 -25.90 6.46 -12.52
CA HIS A 4 -25.03 7.54 -12.95
C HIS A 4 -24.20 7.05 -14.15
N LYS A 5 -24.05 7.88 -15.18
CA LYS A 5 -23.24 7.55 -16.37
C LYS A 5 -22.04 8.49 -16.48
N TYR A 6 -20.84 7.90 -16.48
CA TYR A 6 -19.56 8.59 -16.60
C TYR A 6 -18.66 7.89 -17.61
N ASP A 7 -17.74 8.62 -18.23
CA ASP A 7 -16.75 8.00 -19.11
C ASP A 7 -15.67 7.28 -18.27
N VAL A 8 -15.26 7.93 -17.17
CA VAL A 8 -14.27 7.41 -16.23
C VAL A 8 -14.81 7.50 -14.81
N VAL A 9 -14.68 6.43 -14.04
CA VAL A 9 -14.96 6.40 -12.61
C VAL A 9 -13.68 6.07 -11.85
N ILE A 10 -13.30 6.91 -10.88
CA ILE A 10 -12.14 6.69 -10.02
C ILE A 10 -12.61 6.32 -8.62
N VAL A 11 -12.12 5.21 -8.08
CA VAL A 11 -12.45 4.71 -6.76
C VAL A 11 -11.28 4.99 -5.81
N GLY A 12 -11.39 6.08 -5.06
CA GLY A 12 -10.38 6.55 -4.12
C GLY A 12 -9.90 7.97 -4.46
N ALA A 13 -9.73 8.79 -3.42
CA ALA A 13 -9.29 10.18 -3.53
C ALA A 13 -8.00 10.46 -2.73
N GLY A 14 -7.14 9.45 -2.61
CA GLY A 14 -5.75 9.64 -2.19
C GLY A 14 -4.91 10.29 -3.28
N GLY A 15 -3.58 10.31 -3.11
CA GLY A 15 -2.71 10.96 -4.10
C GLY A 15 -2.80 10.33 -5.50
N ALA A 16 -2.89 9.00 -5.61
CA ALA A 16 -3.03 8.33 -6.91
C ALA A 16 -4.36 8.66 -7.59
N GLY A 17 -5.46 8.57 -6.85
CA GLY A 17 -6.80 8.84 -7.37
C GLY A 17 -6.98 10.30 -7.79
N MET A 18 -6.50 11.26 -6.99
CA MET A 18 -6.56 12.68 -7.39
C MET A 18 -5.61 13.01 -8.53
N ARG A 19 -4.43 12.39 -8.60
CA ARG A 19 -3.54 12.55 -9.76
C ARG A 19 -4.20 12.03 -11.04
N ALA A 20 -4.84 10.86 -10.97
CA ALA A 20 -5.61 10.29 -12.06
C ALA A 20 -6.79 11.19 -12.45
N ALA A 21 -7.48 11.80 -11.48
CA ALA A 21 -8.61 12.69 -11.72
C ALA A 21 -8.21 14.00 -12.41
N ILE A 22 -7.06 14.58 -12.04
CA ILE A 22 -6.52 15.77 -12.72
C ILE A 22 -6.27 15.48 -14.20
N GLU A 23 -5.74 14.29 -14.52
CA GLU A 23 -5.48 13.92 -15.91
C GLU A 23 -6.76 13.53 -16.66
N SER A 24 -7.60 12.66 -16.08
CA SER A 24 -8.79 12.17 -16.78
C SER A 24 -9.88 13.23 -16.89
N GLY A 25 -10.10 14.05 -15.87
CA GLY A 25 -11.15 15.07 -15.83
C GLY A 25 -10.98 16.19 -16.86
N GLN A 26 -9.76 16.36 -17.39
CA GLN A 26 -9.51 17.28 -18.50
C GLN A 26 -9.76 16.65 -19.88
N ARG A 27 -10.00 15.34 -19.95
CA ARG A 27 -10.03 14.54 -21.19
C ARG A 27 -11.37 13.83 -21.41
N ALA A 28 -12.09 13.53 -20.34
CA ALA A 28 -13.33 12.75 -20.34
C ALA A 28 -14.22 13.17 -19.16
N ARG A 29 -15.50 12.77 -19.17
CA ARG A 29 -16.40 13.00 -18.04
C ARG A 29 -16.04 12.04 -16.90
N THR A 30 -15.39 12.57 -15.86
CA THR A 30 -14.87 11.78 -14.73
C THR A 30 -15.65 12.02 -13.43
N ALA A 31 -15.98 10.95 -12.71
CA ALA A 31 -16.40 10.99 -11.30
C ALA A 31 -15.33 10.38 -10.39
N VAL A 32 -15.15 10.95 -9.19
CA VAL A 32 -14.30 10.39 -8.14
C VAL A 32 -15.16 10.00 -6.95
N LEU A 33 -15.20 8.71 -6.62
CA LEU A 33 -15.88 8.20 -5.44
C LEU A 33 -14.85 7.98 -4.34
N THR A 34 -15.18 8.37 -3.12
CA THR A 34 -14.29 8.15 -1.98
C THR A 34 -15.10 7.96 -0.72
N LYS A 35 -14.73 6.97 0.10
CA LYS A 35 -15.36 6.74 1.40
C LYS A 35 -15.00 7.80 2.45
N LEU A 36 -14.10 8.72 2.14
CA LEU A 36 -13.66 9.81 3.00
C LEU A 36 -13.79 11.14 2.27
N TYR A 37 -13.63 12.25 2.99
CA TYR A 37 -13.26 13.49 2.33
C TYR A 37 -11.82 13.35 1.76
N PRO A 38 -11.51 13.83 0.53
CA PRO A 38 -10.23 13.57 -0.14
C PRO A 38 -8.99 13.84 0.71
N THR A 39 -8.96 14.98 1.41
CA THR A 39 -7.85 15.41 2.28
C THR A 39 -7.69 14.60 3.58
N ARG A 40 -8.57 13.62 3.84
CA ARG A 40 -8.46 12.66 4.95
C ARG A 40 -7.81 11.34 4.54
N SER A 41 -7.47 11.18 3.27
CA SER A 41 -6.82 9.99 2.75
C SER A 41 -5.41 9.79 3.35
N HIS A 42 -4.99 8.54 3.50
CA HIS A 42 -3.75 8.19 4.22
C HIS A 42 -2.47 8.78 3.60
N THR A 43 -2.47 9.15 2.32
CA THR A 43 -1.39 9.92 1.68
C THR A 43 -0.99 11.15 2.50
N GLY A 44 -1.95 11.80 3.18
CA GLY A 44 -1.70 12.98 4.00
C GLY A 44 -0.82 12.73 5.22
N ALA A 45 -0.68 11.47 5.66
CA ALA A 45 0.17 11.06 6.77
C ALA A 45 1.61 10.74 6.35
N ALA A 46 1.93 10.74 5.05
CA ALA A 46 3.29 10.46 4.60
C ALA A 46 4.24 11.63 4.92
N GLN A 47 5.40 11.32 5.49
CA GLN A 47 6.31 12.32 6.04
C GLN A 47 7.57 12.53 5.19
N GLY A 48 8.29 11.43 4.96
CA GLY A 48 9.70 11.42 4.58
C GLY A 48 10.10 12.07 3.25
N GLY A 49 9.22 12.10 2.24
CA GLY A 49 9.53 12.73 0.96
C GLY A 49 9.13 11.91 -0.25
N MET A 50 9.43 12.44 -1.43
CA MET A 50 9.27 11.81 -2.75
C MET A 50 10.62 11.86 -3.47
N CYS A 51 11.16 10.70 -3.86
CA CYS A 51 12.45 10.62 -4.53
C CYS A 51 12.35 11.06 -6.01
N ALA A 52 13.33 11.83 -6.46
CA ALA A 52 13.61 12.05 -7.87
C ALA A 52 15.08 12.43 -8.05
N ALA A 53 15.74 11.93 -9.09
CA ALA A 53 17.13 12.25 -9.40
C ALA A 53 17.25 13.64 -10.04
N LEU A 54 16.91 14.70 -9.29
CA LEU A 54 16.96 16.09 -9.75
C LEU A 54 18.39 16.66 -9.82
N ALA A 55 19.33 16.03 -9.12
CA ALA A 55 20.71 16.49 -8.97
C ALA A 55 20.84 17.97 -8.52
N ASN A 56 19.95 18.42 -7.61
CA ASN A 56 19.95 19.81 -7.14
C ASN A 56 21.02 20.09 -6.08
N VAL A 57 21.38 19.08 -5.28
CA VAL A 57 22.33 19.20 -4.15
C VAL A 57 23.63 18.44 -4.38
N GLU A 58 23.60 17.35 -5.13
CA GLU A 58 24.77 16.57 -5.55
C GLU A 58 24.43 15.82 -6.85
N GLU A 59 25.45 15.28 -7.52
CA GLU A 59 25.26 14.52 -8.76
C GLU A 59 24.43 13.26 -8.54
N ASP A 60 23.43 13.06 -9.40
CA ASP A 60 22.53 11.91 -9.37
C ASP A 60 21.97 11.64 -10.77
N ASN A 61 21.44 10.44 -11.00
CA ASN A 61 20.74 10.11 -12.22
C ASN A 61 19.67 9.02 -11.99
N TRP A 62 18.73 8.93 -12.93
CA TRP A 62 17.61 8.00 -12.85
C TRP A 62 18.06 6.53 -12.92
N GLU A 63 19.21 6.24 -13.53
CA GLU A 63 19.73 4.87 -13.71
C GLU A 63 20.16 4.28 -12.36
N TRP A 64 20.84 5.08 -11.53
CA TRP A 64 21.14 4.73 -10.13
C TRP A 64 19.87 4.54 -9.30
N HIS A 65 18.85 5.38 -9.49
CA HIS A 65 17.57 5.23 -8.78
C HIS A 65 16.83 3.94 -9.19
N THR A 66 16.84 3.58 -10.47
CA THR A 66 16.32 2.28 -10.92
C THR A 66 17.11 1.13 -10.28
N PHE A 67 18.44 1.19 -10.25
CA PHE A 67 19.27 0.16 -9.61
C PHE A 67 18.91 -0.01 -8.13
N ASP A 68 18.85 1.09 -7.38
CA ASP A 68 18.46 1.08 -5.97
C ASP A 68 17.07 0.47 -5.80
N THR A 69 16.13 0.80 -6.69
CA THR A 69 14.77 0.26 -6.67
C THR A 69 14.75 -1.25 -6.86
N VAL A 70 15.45 -1.76 -7.88
CA VAL A 70 15.53 -3.21 -8.18
C VAL A 70 16.24 -3.97 -7.06
N LYS A 71 17.40 -3.48 -6.59
CA LYS A 71 18.13 -4.08 -5.47
C LYS A 71 17.32 -4.01 -4.16
N GLY A 72 16.60 -2.91 -3.94
CA GLY A 72 15.83 -2.70 -2.73
C GLY A 72 14.59 -3.58 -2.63
N GLY A 73 13.93 -3.87 -3.75
CA GLY A 73 12.84 -4.85 -3.87
C GLY A 73 13.29 -6.30 -3.99
N ASP A 74 14.59 -6.56 -3.75
CA ASP A 74 15.22 -7.89 -3.74
C ASP A 74 15.01 -8.67 -5.04
N TYR A 75 15.15 -7.95 -6.16
CA TYR A 75 15.06 -8.47 -7.54
C TYR A 75 13.69 -9.02 -7.95
N LEU A 76 12.67 -8.90 -7.10
CA LEU A 76 11.27 -9.18 -7.44
C LEU A 76 10.55 -7.94 -8.02
N VAL A 77 11.31 -6.99 -8.55
CA VAL A 77 10.78 -5.77 -9.16
C VAL A 77 10.76 -5.95 -10.66
N ASP A 78 9.62 -5.67 -11.30
CA ASP A 78 9.54 -5.56 -12.75
C ASP A 78 10.41 -4.38 -13.22
N GLN A 79 11.52 -4.69 -13.90
CA GLN A 79 12.57 -3.70 -14.13
C GLN A 79 12.17 -2.61 -15.13
N ASP A 80 11.28 -2.93 -16.06
CA ASP A 80 10.67 -1.96 -16.97
C ASP A 80 9.79 -0.96 -16.21
N ALA A 81 9.04 -1.43 -15.21
CA ALA A 81 8.25 -0.57 -14.34
C ALA A 81 9.14 0.34 -13.48
N ALA A 82 10.23 -0.19 -12.91
CA ALA A 82 11.21 0.60 -12.15
C ALA A 82 11.93 1.64 -13.01
N GLU A 83 12.25 1.30 -14.27
CA GLU A 83 12.84 2.22 -15.23
C GLU A 83 11.88 3.36 -15.59
N VAL A 84 10.63 3.03 -15.89
CA VAL A 84 9.56 4.01 -16.12
C VAL A 84 9.42 4.95 -14.93
N MET A 85 9.30 4.39 -13.72
CA MET A 85 9.10 5.17 -12.51
C MET A 85 10.27 6.12 -12.24
N ALA A 86 11.51 5.65 -12.37
CA ALA A 86 12.70 6.46 -12.11
C ALA A 86 12.90 7.56 -13.16
N LYS A 87 12.63 7.28 -14.45
CA LYS A 87 12.72 8.29 -15.52
C LYS A 87 11.64 9.37 -15.36
N GLU A 88 10.40 8.97 -15.10
CA GLU A 88 9.28 9.90 -14.95
C GLU A 88 9.27 10.62 -13.60
N ALA A 89 10.10 10.21 -12.63
CA ALA A 89 10.20 10.85 -11.33
C ALA A 89 10.54 12.33 -11.38
N ILE A 90 11.44 12.70 -12.31
CA ILE A 90 11.89 14.07 -12.48
C ILE A 90 10.70 14.96 -12.86
N ASP A 91 9.98 14.58 -13.91
CA ASP A 91 8.80 15.32 -14.37
C ASP A 91 7.66 15.29 -13.35
N ALA A 92 7.46 14.16 -12.65
CA ALA A 92 6.42 14.05 -11.62
C ALA A 92 6.65 15.03 -10.46
N VAL A 93 7.88 15.19 -9.98
CA VAL A 93 8.21 16.16 -8.92
C VAL A 93 8.08 17.59 -9.42
N LEU A 94 8.55 17.88 -10.65
CA LEU A 94 8.43 19.22 -11.24
C LEU A 94 6.97 19.60 -11.54
N ASP A 95 6.13 18.64 -11.92
CA ASP A 95 4.69 18.86 -12.09
C ASP A 95 4.04 19.28 -10.77
N LEU A 96 4.36 18.60 -9.66
CA LEU A 96 3.86 18.98 -8.33
C LEU A 96 4.34 20.37 -7.90
N GLU A 97 5.60 20.71 -8.16
CA GLU A 97 6.12 22.05 -7.89
C GLU A 97 5.34 23.12 -8.67
N LYS A 98 5.12 22.91 -9.97
CA LYS A 98 4.34 23.83 -10.84
C LYS A 98 2.87 23.91 -10.43
N MET A 99 2.33 22.86 -9.83
CA MET A 99 1.00 22.83 -9.23
C MET A 99 0.90 23.62 -7.92
N GLY A 100 2.03 24.02 -7.33
CA GLY A 100 2.10 24.85 -6.13
C GLY A 100 2.60 24.12 -4.88
N LEU A 101 3.17 22.92 -4.99
CA LEU A 101 3.67 22.19 -3.82
C LEU A 101 4.85 22.94 -3.18
N PRO A 102 4.77 23.28 -1.88
CA PRO A 102 5.79 24.06 -1.18
C PRO A 102 6.97 23.18 -0.71
N PHE A 103 7.77 22.66 -1.65
CA PHE A 103 9.02 21.97 -1.31
C PHE A 103 9.99 22.90 -0.55
N ASN A 104 10.77 22.32 0.36
CA ASN A 104 11.90 23.00 0.96
C ASN A 104 12.91 23.43 -0.10
N ARG A 105 13.62 24.52 0.17
CA ARG A 105 14.48 25.18 -0.81
C ARG A 105 15.95 25.12 -0.42
N THR A 106 16.82 24.93 -1.41
CA THR A 106 18.26 25.18 -1.28
C THR A 106 18.52 26.69 -1.20
N PRO A 107 19.73 27.14 -0.81
CA PRO A 107 20.09 28.56 -0.83
C PRO A 107 19.89 29.23 -2.21
N GLU A 108 19.99 28.45 -3.30
CA GLU A 108 19.79 28.90 -4.68
C GLU A 108 18.31 28.89 -5.12
N GLY A 109 17.39 28.51 -4.24
CA GLY A 109 15.95 28.49 -4.52
C GLY A 109 15.43 27.23 -5.24
N LYS A 110 16.28 26.22 -5.46
CA LYS A 110 15.88 24.92 -6.03
C LYS A 110 15.21 24.03 -4.98
N ILE A 111 14.58 22.94 -5.40
CA ILE A 111 14.04 21.91 -4.48
C ILE A 111 15.18 21.25 -3.71
N ASP A 112 15.14 21.31 -2.38
CA ASP A 112 16.11 20.65 -1.51
C ASP A 112 15.86 19.14 -1.42
N GLN A 113 16.93 18.37 -1.21
CA GLN A 113 16.90 16.91 -1.17
C GLN A 113 17.70 16.38 0.02
N ARG A 114 17.15 15.37 0.70
CA ARG A 114 17.80 14.69 1.85
C ARG A 114 18.14 13.24 1.56
N ARG A 115 18.98 12.66 2.43
CA ARG A 115 19.27 11.22 2.42
C ARG A 115 18.06 10.43 2.91
N PHE A 116 17.92 9.22 2.40
CA PHE A 116 16.89 8.28 2.83
C PHE A 116 17.43 6.84 2.70
N GLY A 117 16.87 5.89 3.46
CA GLY A 117 17.38 4.52 3.47
C GLY A 117 17.33 3.85 2.10
N GLY A 118 18.40 3.14 1.75
CA GLY A 118 18.53 2.39 0.50
C GLY A 118 18.86 3.22 -0.75
N HIS A 119 18.96 4.56 -0.68
CA HIS A 119 19.33 5.41 -1.82
C HIS A 119 20.85 5.57 -1.92
N THR A 120 21.42 5.22 -3.07
CA THR A 120 22.85 5.25 -3.32
C THR A 120 23.21 5.84 -4.69
N ARG A 121 24.47 6.26 -4.82
CA ARG A 121 25.13 6.62 -6.09
C ARG A 121 26.05 5.50 -6.57
N ASP A 122 26.39 5.53 -7.85
CA ASP A 122 27.31 4.58 -8.51
C ASP A 122 26.98 3.11 -8.23
N HIS A 123 25.70 2.74 -8.31
CA HIS A 123 25.23 1.36 -8.13
C HIS A 123 25.57 0.75 -6.77
N GLY A 124 25.26 1.45 -5.68
CA GLY A 124 25.41 0.91 -4.32
C GLY A 124 26.65 1.38 -3.56
N LYS A 125 27.48 2.28 -4.10
CA LYS A 125 28.77 2.62 -3.48
C LYS A 125 28.68 3.58 -2.31
N SER A 126 27.77 4.55 -2.34
CA SER A 126 27.67 5.56 -1.28
C SER A 126 26.26 6.14 -1.19
N PRO A 127 25.80 6.61 -0.01
CA PRO A 127 24.50 7.27 0.11
C PRO A 127 24.37 8.51 -0.77
N VAL A 128 23.16 8.77 -1.27
CA VAL A 128 22.84 9.96 -2.09
C VAL A 128 21.56 10.67 -1.59
N ARG A 129 21.47 11.97 -1.82
CA ARG A 129 20.36 12.86 -1.45
C ARG A 129 19.37 12.97 -2.60
N ARG A 130 18.37 12.12 -2.59
CA ARG A 130 17.34 12.02 -3.66
C ARG A 130 15.93 12.39 -3.20
N ALA A 131 15.66 12.34 -1.90
CA ALA A 131 14.34 12.55 -1.35
C ALA A 131 13.99 14.05 -1.30
N CYS A 132 13.12 14.49 -2.22
CA CYS A 132 12.52 15.83 -2.20
C CYS A 132 11.47 15.88 -1.09
N TYR A 133 11.41 16.98 -0.34
CA TYR A 133 10.59 17.02 0.88
C TYR A 133 9.99 18.39 1.17
N ALA A 134 8.90 18.39 1.94
CA ALA A 134 8.30 19.56 2.57
C ALA A 134 8.22 19.30 4.09
N ALA A 135 9.27 19.72 4.80
CA ALA A 135 9.60 19.32 6.17
C ALA A 135 9.49 17.79 6.34
N ASP A 136 8.79 17.34 7.36
CA ASP A 136 8.39 15.94 7.58
C ASP A 136 6.89 15.73 7.35
N ARG A 137 6.27 16.51 6.45
CA ARG A 137 4.84 16.45 6.10
C ARG A 137 4.60 16.47 4.59
N THR A 138 5.49 15.83 3.83
CA THR A 138 5.47 15.88 2.36
C THR A 138 4.16 15.36 1.77
N GLY A 139 3.63 14.26 2.32
CA GLY A 139 2.36 13.67 1.91
C GLY A 139 1.16 14.58 2.15
N HIS A 140 1.13 15.30 3.28
CA HIS A 140 0.12 16.32 3.54
C HIS A 140 0.13 17.38 2.44
N MET A 141 1.31 17.89 2.09
CA MET A 141 1.46 18.94 1.07
C MET A 141 1.11 18.43 -0.33
N ILE A 142 1.48 17.19 -0.69
CA ILE A 142 1.06 16.55 -1.94
C ILE A 142 -0.47 16.46 -1.99
N LEU A 143 -1.09 15.94 -0.93
CA LEU A 143 -2.54 15.72 -0.89
C LEU A 143 -3.33 17.04 -1.02
N GLN A 144 -2.90 18.09 -0.31
CA GLN A 144 -3.49 19.43 -0.42
C GLN A 144 -3.31 20.02 -1.82
N THR A 145 -2.10 19.92 -2.39
CA THR A 145 -1.79 20.45 -3.73
C THR A 145 -2.65 19.77 -4.80
N LEU A 146 -2.75 18.44 -4.76
CA LEU A 146 -3.58 17.69 -5.69
C LEU A 146 -5.06 18.03 -5.53
N TYR A 147 -5.56 18.09 -4.29
CA TYR A 147 -6.97 18.46 -4.04
C TYR A 147 -7.30 19.86 -4.56
N GLN A 148 -6.44 20.86 -4.32
CA GLN A 148 -6.61 22.22 -4.84
C GLN A 148 -6.63 22.25 -6.38
N ASN A 149 -5.83 21.42 -7.04
CA ASN A 149 -5.85 21.30 -8.49
C ASN A 149 -7.11 20.58 -8.99
N CYS A 150 -7.61 19.56 -8.28
CA CYS A 150 -8.92 18.98 -8.57
C CYS A 150 -10.05 20.03 -8.47
N VAL A 151 -10.03 20.89 -7.44
CA VAL A 151 -10.97 22.02 -7.30
C VAL A 151 -10.84 23.00 -8.47
N LYS A 152 -9.61 23.38 -8.84
CA LYS A 152 -9.34 24.26 -10.00
C LYS A 152 -9.90 23.67 -11.30
N HIS A 153 -9.84 22.35 -11.46
CA HIS A 153 -10.36 21.64 -12.62
C HIS A 153 -11.84 21.22 -12.50
N ASN A 154 -12.52 21.63 -11.43
CA ASN A 154 -13.92 21.30 -11.16
C ASN A 154 -14.21 19.79 -11.26
N VAL A 155 -13.31 18.98 -10.71
CA VAL A 155 -13.49 17.52 -10.62
C VAL A 155 -14.72 17.20 -9.77
N GLU A 156 -15.56 16.31 -10.26
CA GLU A 156 -16.78 15.89 -9.56
C GLU A 156 -16.48 14.81 -8.52
N PHE A 157 -16.72 15.13 -7.25
CA PHE A 157 -16.49 14.23 -6.11
C PHE A 157 -17.80 13.75 -5.50
N TYR A 158 -17.85 12.44 -5.29
CA TYR A 158 -18.84 11.76 -4.46
C TYR A 158 -18.15 11.37 -3.15
N ASN A 159 -18.20 12.30 -2.19
CA ASN A 159 -17.57 12.15 -0.87
C ASN A 159 -18.42 11.27 0.04
N GLU A 160 -17.76 10.40 0.79
CA GLU A 160 -18.39 9.43 1.70
C GLU A 160 -19.25 8.37 0.97
N TYR A 161 -18.87 8.04 -0.28
CA TYR A 161 -19.43 6.94 -1.06
C TYR A 161 -18.53 5.71 -0.96
N TYR A 162 -19.04 4.65 -0.35
CA TYR A 162 -18.37 3.37 -0.20
C TYR A 162 -18.62 2.52 -1.45
N VAL A 163 -17.60 2.30 -2.27
CA VAL A 163 -17.71 1.32 -3.37
C VAL A 163 -17.65 -0.08 -2.78
N LEU A 164 -18.66 -0.90 -3.08
CA LEU A 164 -18.82 -2.24 -2.50
C LEU A 164 -18.79 -3.34 -3.56
N ASP A 165 -18.84 -2.98 -4.84
CA ASP A 165 -18.89 -3.93 -5.92
C ASP A 165 -18.34 -3.36 -7.23
N LEU A 166 -17.82 -4.25 -8.07
CA LEU A 166 -17.33 -3.97 -9.41
C LEU A 166 -18.19 -4.74 -10.41
N LEU A 167 -18.74 -4.03 -11.39
CA LEU A 167 -19.57 -4.61 -12.43
C LEU A 167 -18.67 -5.08 -13.58
N ILE A 168 -18.65 -6.39 -13.80
CA ILE A 168 -17.90 -7.04 -14.88
C ILE A 168 -18.89 -7.82 -15.76
N VAL A 169 -18.70 -7.70 -17.07
CA VAL A 169 -19.29 -8.61 -18.06
C VAL A 169 -18.22 -9.55 -18.58
N GLU A 170 -18.64 -10.74 -18.99
CA GLU A 170 -17.75 -11.75 -19.57
C GLU A 170 -18.17 -12.07 -20.99
N GLU A 171 -17.20 -12.05 -21.89
CA GLU A 171 -17.39 -12.36 -23.31
C GLU A 171 -16.43 -13.48 -23.73
N ASP A 172 -16.83 -14.29 -24.71
CA ASP A 172 -15.95 -15.34 -25.25
C ASP A 172 -14.82 -14.69 -26.07
N ALA A 173 -13.58 -15.05 -25.74
CA ALA A 173 -12.38 -14.61 -26.44
C ALA A 173 -11.46 -15.78 -26.76
N THR A 174 -10.54 -15.59 -27.71
CA THR A 174 -9.56 -16.58 -28.14
C THR A 174 -8.18 -16.00 -28.06
N ARG A 175 -7.24 -16.71 -27.42
CA ARG A 175 -5.83 -16.35 -27.35
C ARG A 175 -5.13 -16.64 -28.68
N GLU A 176 -3.90 -16.14 -28.83
CA GLU A 176 -3.08 -16.40 -30.02
C GLU A 176 -2.79 -17.90 -30.24
N ASP A 177 -2.72 -18.68 -29.15
CA ASP A 177 -2.51 -20.14 -29.19
C ASP A 177 -3.78 -20.95 -29.56
N GLY A 178 -4.91 -20.27 -29.80
CA GLY A 178 -6.20 -20.87 -30.13
C GLY A 178 -7.02 -21.33 -28.93
N SER A 179 -6.53 -21.18 -27.70
CA SER A 179 -7.32 -21.46 -26.50
C SER A 179 -8.42 -20.42 -26.29
N THR A 180 -9.58 -20.86 -25.79
CA THR A 180 -10.71 -19.99 -25.49
C THR A 180 -10.73 -19.63 -24.01
N TYR A 181 -11.13 -18.40 -23.69
CA TYR A 181 -11.26 -17.92 -22.32
C TYR A 181 -12.39 -16.90 -22.22
N LYS A 182 -12.83 -16.63 -20.98
CA LYS A 182 -13.79 -15.57 -20.68
C LYS A 182 -13.04 -14.27 -20.47
N GLN A 183 -13.15 -13.36 -21.43
CA GLN A 183 -12.61 -12.00 -21.30
C GLN A 183 -13.51 -11.21 -20.36
N LYS A 184 -12.96 -10.77 -19.23
CA LYS A 184 -13.64 -9.82 -18.35
C LYS A 184 -13.55 -8.42 -18.95
N ARG A 185 -14.64 -7.67 -18.85
CA ARG A 185 -14.71 -6.24 -19.22
C ARG A 185 -15.50 -5.48 -18.17
N VAL A 186 -15.06 -4.27 -17.84
CA VAL A 186 -15.73 -3.43 -16.84
C VAL A 186 -16.96 -2.73 -17.43
N ALA A 187 -18.02 -2.68 -16.62
CA ALA A 187 -19.24 -1.93 -16.88
C ALA A 187 -19.49 -0.77 -15.90
N GLY A 188 -18.80 -0.76 -14.75
CA GLY A 188 -18.98 0.26 -13.72
C GLY A 188 -18.74 -0.25 -12.30
N VAL A 189 -19.25 0.48 -11.32
CA VAL A 189 -19.18 0.10 -9.89
C VAL A 189 -20.51 0.35 -9.18
N VAL A 190 -20.73 -0.34 -8.06
CA VAL A 190 -21.87 -0.09 -7.18
C VAL A 190 -21.35 0.46 -5.85
N SER A 191 -22.03 1.48 -5.34
CA SER A 191 -21.64 2.15 -4.11
C SER A 191 -22.80 2.40 -3.17
N TYR A 192 -22.47 2.60 -1.90
CA TYR A 192 -23.35 2.95 -0.81
C TYR A 192 -23.02 4.38 -0.35
N ASP A 193 -23.98 5.29 -0.43
CA ASP A 193 -23.88 6.65 0.10
C ASP A 193 -24.05 6.61 1.63
N LEU A 194 -22.99 6.94 2.37
CA LEU A 194 -23.02 6.94 3.83
C LEU A 194 -24.09 7.88 4.39
N ALA A 195 -24.34 9.03 3.77
CA ALA A 195 -25.19 10.06 4.33
C ALA A 195 -26.68 9.70 4.26
N SER A 196 -27.10 9.12 3.14
CA SER A 196 -28.49 8.74 2.87
C SER A 196 -28.80 7.27 3.16
N GLY A 197 -27.80 6.40 3.02
CA GLY A 197 -27.95 4.95 2.99
C GLY A 197 -28.49 4.41 1.67
N GLU A 198 -28.48 5.21 0.60
CA GLU A 198 -28.90 4.81 -0.73
C GLU A 198 -27.79 4.09 -1.50
N ILE A 199 -28.19 3.20 -2.40
CA ILE A 199 -27.28 2.47 -3.29
C ILE A 199 -27.30 3.11 -4.67
N HIS A 200 -26.12 3.34 -5.21
CA HIS A 200 -25.87 4.04 -6.46
C HIS A 200 -25.06 3.17 -7.41
N VAL A 201 -25.54 3.05 -8.64
CA VAL A 201 -24.83 2.38 -9.73
C VAL A 201 -24.12 3.44 -10.56
N PHE A 202 -22.80 3.32 -10.70
CA PHE A 202 -21.98 4.18 -11.54
C PHE A 202 -21.53 3.39 -12.76
N GLN A 203 -22.31 3.48 -13.84
CA GLN A 203 -21.96 2.88 -15.11
C GLN A 203 -20.84 3.69 -15.76
N ALA A 204 -19.78 3.00 -16.17
CA ALA A 204 -18.59 3.62 -16.72
C ALA A 204 -17.99 2.82 -17.87
N LYS A 205 -17.34 3.54 -18.80
CA LYS A 205 -16.51 2.89 -19.82
C LYS A 205 -15.19 2.41 -19.24
N SER A 206 -14.65 3.14 -18.25
CA SER A 206 -13.46 2.75 -17.52
C SER A 206 -13.54 3.04 -16.03
N VAL A 207 -12.87 2.21 -15.24
CA VAL A 207 -12.78 2.33 -13.77
C VAL A 207 -11.30 2.29 -13.35
N VAL A 208 -10.91 3.20 -12.47
CA VAL A 208 -9.58 3.23 -11.86
C VAL A 208 -9.70 2.96 -10.36
N PHE A 209 -9.12 1.86 -9.86
CA PHE A 209 -8.94 1.66 -8.42
C PHE A 209 -7.73 2.44 -7.90
N ALA A 210 -7.96 3.23 -6.85
CA ALA A 210 -6.93 3.99 -6.12
C ALA A 210 -7.26 4.01 -4.62
N SER A 211 -7.73 2.89 -4.08
CA SER A 211 -8.32 2.78 -2.74
C SER A 211 -7.32 2.64 -1.58
N GLY A 212 -6.01 2.61 -1.87
CA GLY A 212 -4.97 2.40 -0.86
C GLY A 212 -4.81 0.94 -0.45
N GLY A 213 -3.96 0.70 0.57
CA GLY A 213 -3.60 -0.64 1.04
C GLY A 213 -4.52 -1.24 2.11
N VAL A 214 -3.97 -2.26 2.80
CA VAL A 214 -4.68 -3.13 3.76
C VAL A 214 -3.97 -3.23 5.11
N GLY A 215 -3.34 -2.15 5.57
CA GLY A 215 -2.58 -2.21 6.81
C GLY A 215 -3.41 -2.43 8.07
N LYS A 216 -4.73 -2.25 8.04
CA LYS A 216 -5.60 -2.47 9.19
C LYS A 216 -5.95 -3.94 9.46
N VAL A 217 -5.35 -4.85 8.70
CA VAL A 217 -5.35 -6.28 9.02
C VAL A 217 -4.45 -6.61 10.23
N PHE A 218 -3.47 -5.74 10.54
CA PHE A 218 -2.58 -5.86 11.70
C PHE A 218 -3.06 -5.01 12.87
N LYS A 219 -2.79 -5.48 14.09
CA LYS A 219 -3.01 -4.71 15.32
C LYS A 219 -2.16 -3.44 15.34
N THR A 220 -0.84 -3.61 15.20
CA THR A 220 0.13 -2.53 15.28
C THR A 220 0.49 -2.07 13.88
N THR A 221 -0.17 -1.00 13.44
CA THR A 221 -0.01 -0.48 12.08
C THR A 221 0.05 1.05 12.07
N SER A 222 0.86 1.59 11.17
CA SER A 222 0.93 3.04 10.91
C SER A 222 -0.19 3.52 9.99
N ASN A 223 -0.96 2.59 9.43
CA ASN A 223 -2.05 2.85 8.51
C ASN A 223 -3.25 3.46 9.23
N ALA A 224 -3.95 4.37 8.55
CA ALA A 224 -5.22 4.89 9.05
C ALA A 224 -6.24 3.77 9.26
N HIS A 225 -7.22 3.98 10.14
CA HIS A 225 -8.31 3.02 10.39
C HIS A 225 -9.07 2.59 9.14
N THR A 226 -9.04 3.43 8.10
CA THR A 226 -9.79 3.27 6.85
C THR A 226 -9.07 2.44 5.79
N LEU A 227 -7.85 1.94 6.05
CA LEU A 227 -7.09 1.12 5.10
C LEU A 227 -7.36 -0.37 5.31
N THR A 228 -8.50 -0.79 4.78
CA THR A 228 -9.15 -2.09 5.00
C THR A 228 -9.06 -3.03 3.79
N GLY A 229 -8.38 -2.61 2.71
CA GLY A 229 -8.18 -3.43 1.52
C GLY A 229 -9.41 -3.55 0.61
N ASP A 230 -10.36 -2.61 0.66
CA ASP A 230 -11.66 -2.73 -0.02
C ASP A 230 -11.52 -2.96 -1.54
N GLY A 231 -10.70 -2.15 -2.24
CA GLY A 231 -10.52 -2.30 -3.69
C GLY A 231 -9.90 -3.64 -4.08
N MET A 232 -8.92 -4.12 -3.30
CA MET A 232 -8.34 -5.46 -3.48
C MET A 232 -9.40 -6.54 -3.24
N GLY A 233 -10.18 -6.43 -2.17
CA GLY A 233 -11.27 -7.36 -1.84
C GLY A 233 -12.37 -7.40 -2.89
N ILE A 234 -12.76 -6.25 -3.44
CA ILE A 234 -13.77 -6.13 -4.51
C ILE A 234 -13.26 -6.79 -5.78
N ALA A 235 -12.03 -6.48 -6.20
CA ALA A 235 -11.41 -7.09 -7.37
C ALA A 235 -11.31 -8.61 -7.21
N PHE A 236 -10.81 -9.08 -6.06
CA PHE A 236 -10.66 -10.50 -5.74
C PHE A 236 -12.00 -11.25 -5.75
N ARG A 237 -13.06 -10.67 -5.17
CA ARG A 237 -14.40 -11.25 -5.16
C ARG A 237 -15.01 -11.39 -6.56
N ARG A 238 -14.56 -10.57 -7.52
CA ARG A 238 -14.95 -10.61 -8.93
C ARG A 238 -13.95 -11.39 -9.82
N GLY A 239 -13.09 -12.19 -9.22
CA GLY A 239 -12.19 -13.09 -9.93
C GLY A 239 -11.04 -12.38 -10.66
N ILE A 240 -10.69 -11.17 -10.22
CA ILE A 240 -9.41 -10.53 -10.56
C ILE A 240 -8.36 -11.05 -9.58
N PRO A 241 -7.17 -11.47 -10.03
CA PRO A 241 -6.12 -11.94 -9.13
C PRO A 241 -5.59 -10.83 -8.23
N LEU A 242 -4.96 -11.23 -7.12
CA LEU A 242 -4.06 -10.39 -6.33
C LEU A 242 -2.64 -10.93 -6.45
N GLU A 243 -1.68 -10.03 -6.61
CA GLU A 243 -0.26 -10.33 -6.79
C GLU A 243 0.51 -10.01 -5.48
N ASP A 244 1.45 -10.87 -5.10
CA ASP A 244 2.48 -10.60 -4.07
C ASP A 244 1.97 -10.20 -2.67
N MET A 245 0.78 -10.69 -2.30
CA MET A 245 0.09 -10.30 -1.05
C MET A 245 0.84 -10.69 0.23
N GLU A 246 1.75 -11.67 0.19
CA GLU A 246 2.61 -12.07 1.31
C GLU A 246 3.68 -11.04 1.66
N PHE A 247 4.00 -10.14 0.73
CA PHE A 247 5.00 -9.10 0.91
C PHE A 247 4.35 -7.88 1.57
N PHE A 248 4.48 -7.82 2.90
CA PHE A 248 4.08 -6.68 3.70
C PHE A 248 5.30 -6.02 4.34
N GLN A 249 5.43 -4.70 4.21
CA GLN A 249 6.53 -3.96 4.81
C GLN A 249 6.21 -3.55 6.24
N PHE A 250 7.15 -3.83 7.13
CA PHE A 250 7.17 -3.32 8.49
C PHE A 250 8.14 -2.13 8.56
N HIS A 251 7.63 -0.94 8.86
CA HIS A 251 8.47 0.23 9.06
C HIS A 251 9.23 0.09 10.38
N PRO A 252 10.55 0.32 10.42
CA PRO A 252 11.34 0.15 11.64
C PRO A 252 10.84 1.00 12.81
N THR A 253 10.60 2.29 12.57
CA THR A 253 10.37 3.27 13.64
C THR A 253 8.90 3.67 13.76
N GLY A 254 8.02 2.74 14.16
CA GLY A 254 6.71 3.08 14.68
C GLY A 254 6.78 3.30 16.20
N LEU A 255 6.02 4.23 16.76
CA LEU A 255 5.93 4.42 18.22
C LEU A 255 5.54 3.11 18.88
N ALA A 256 6.34 2.63 19.83
CA ALA A 256 6.12 1.34 20.48
C ALA A 256 4.69 1.24 21.05
N GLY A 257 4.00 0.15 20.74
CA GLY A 257 2.61 -0.11 21.17
C GLY A 257 1.51 0.60 20.36
N LEU A 258 1.77 1.81 19.84
CA LEU A 258 0.77 2.60 19.11
C LEU A 258 0.87 2.45 17.58
N GLY A 259 2.09 2.23 17.06
CA GLY A 259 2.36 2.10 15.63
C GLY A 259 2.37 3.42 14.85
N ILE A 260 2.24 4.58 15.50
CA ILE A 260 2.32 5.88 14.80
C ILE A 260 3.72 6.04 14.19
N LEU A 261 3.77 6.37 12.90
CA LEU A 261 5.01 6.47 12.15
C LEU A 261 5.89 7.61 12.68
N LEU A 262 7.15 7.30 12.99
CA LEU A 262 8.23 8.28 13.00
C LEU A 262 9.04 8.13 11.72
N SER A 263 9.08 9.19 10.92
CA SER A 263 9.73 9.19 9.62
C SER A 263 11.16 8.67 9.68
N GLU A 264 11.50 7.83 8.72
CA GLU A 264 12.88 7.45 8.42
C GLU A 264 13.81 8.64 8.12
N ALA A 265 13.24 9.81 7.81
CA ALA A 265 13.99 11.06 7.78
C ALA A 265 14.78 11.30 9.07
N ALA A 266 14.29 10.92 10.25
CA ALA A 266 15.06 11.04 11.50
C ALA A 266 16.42 10.35 11.40
N ARG A 267 16.46 9.12 10.88
CA ARG A 267 17.70 8.36 10.64
C ARG A 267 18.54 9.02 9.53
N GLY A 268 17.89 9.60 8.51
CA GLY A 268 18.51 10.41 7.47
C GLY A 268 19.23 11.67 7.97
N GLU A 269 18.68 12.31 9.00
CA GLU A 269 19.24 13.48 9.68
C GLU A 269 20.24 13.11 10.81
N GLY A 270 20.41 11.82 11.11
CA GLY A 270 21.46 11.32 12.01
C GLY A 270 20.97 10.55 13.25
N ALA A 271 19.66 10.36 13.44
CA ALA A 271 19.14 9.60 14.56
C ALA A 271 19.67 8.15 14.58
N ILE A 272 19.89 7.62 15.79
CA ILE A 272 20.56 6.34 16.04
C ILE A 272 19.60 5.37 16.72
N LEU A 273 19.56 4.10 16.28
CA LEU A 273 18.85 3.05 17.00
C LEU A 273 19.72 2.45 18.11
N ARG A 274 19.17 2.37 19.33
CA ARG A 274 19.84 1.82 20.53
C ARG A 274 19.03 0.72 21.21
N ASN A 275 19.71 -0.33 21.66
CA ASN A 275 19.13 -1.36 22.52
C ASN A 275 19.27 -0.97 24.01
N SER A 276 18.89 -1.88 24.92
CA SER A 276 18.92 -1.59 26.36
C SER A 276 20.32 -1.51 26.99
N ASP A 277 21.34 -2.00 26.30
CA ASP A 277 22.74 -1.85 26.69
C ASP A 277 23.31 -0.49 26.23
N GLY A 278 22.50 0.32 25.55
CA GLY A 278 22.91 1.59 24.94
C GLY A 278 23.68 1.42 23.62
N GLU A 279 23.80 0.19 23.12
CA GLU A 279 24.56 -0.16 21.92
C GLU A 279 23.86 0.36 20.66
N ARG A 280 24.63 0.97 19.74
CA ARG A 280 24.21 1.21 18.35
C ARG A 280 24.26 -0.10 17.55
N PHE A 281 23.31 -0.99 17.80
CA PHE A 281 23.33 -2.36 17.30
C PHE A 281 23.35 -2.48 15.77
N MET A 282 22.86 -1.48 15.03
CA MET A 282 22.88 -1.53 13.55
C MET A 282 24.29 -1.56 12.96
N GLU A 283 25.34 -1.17 13.70
CA GLU A 283 26.74 -1.35 13.26
C GLU A 283 27.15 -2.82 13.15
N ARG A 284 26.51 -3.72 13.92
CA ARG A 284 26.70 -5.16 13.83
C ARG A 284 25.96 -5.77 12.62
N TYR A 285 24.74 -5.31 12.37
CA TYR A 285 23.87 -5.91 11.34
C TYR A 285 24.13 -5.38 9.92
N ALA A 286 24.46 -4.09 9.76
CA ALA A 286 24.72 -3.45 8.47
C ALA A 286 25.90 -2.48 8.56
N PRO A 287 27.16 -2.98 8.54
CA PRO A 287 28.33 -2.16 8.86
C PRO A 287 28.55 -0.93 7.97
N THR A 288 28.15 -1.00 6.69
CA THR A 288 28.40 0.10 5.73
C THR A 288 27.43 1.26 5.91
N ILE A 289 26.13 0.97 6.02
CA ILE A 289 25.08 2.00 6.03
C ILE A 289 24.29 2.10 7.35
N LYS A 290 24.50 1.18 8.29
CA LYS A 290 24.02 1.25 9.68
C LYS A 290 22.50 1.45 9.73
N ASP A 291 22.04 2.49 10.41
CA ASP A 291 20.62 2.84 10.57
C ASP A 291 19.93 3.21 9.24
N LEU A 292 20.68 3.46 8.16
CA LEU A 292 20.13 3.70 6.81
C LEU A 292 20.01 2.44 5.95
N ALA A 293 20.21 1.26 6.56
CA ALA A 293 19.90 -0.01 5.92
C ALA A 293 18.43 -0.09 5.47
N PRO A 294 18.13 -0.93 4.46
CA PRO A 294 16.76 -1.17 4.04
C PRO A 294 15.85 -1.58 5.20
N ARG A 295 14.59 -1.20 5.09
CA ARG A 295 13.58 -1.32 6.14
C ARG A 295 13.43 -2.75 6.66
N ASP A 296 13.42 -3.74 5.78
CA ASP A 296 13.29 -5.15 6.15
C ASP A 296 14.47 -5.64 7.01
N ILE A 297 15.70 -5.21 6.70
CA ILE A 297 16.90 -5.53 7.49
C ILE A 297 16.81 -4.87 8.86
N VAL A 298 16.53 -3.56 8.91
CA VAL A 298 16.44 -2.83 10.19
C VAL A 298 15.31 -3.39 11.06
N ALA A 299 14.15 -3.67 10.48
CA ALA A 299 13.03 -4.26 11.21
C ALA A 299 13.37 -5.64 11.79
N ARG A 300 14.00 -6.53 11.02
CA ARG A 300 14.49 -7.82 11.51
C ARG A 300 15.52 -7.65 12.62
N SER A 301 16.48 -6.74 12.47
CA SER A 301 17.49 -6.46 13.49
C SER A 301 16.85 -6.00 14.80
N MET A 302 15.91 -5.06 14.75
CA MET A 302 15.18 -4.59 15.94
C MET A 302 14.41 -5.71 16.63
N ALA A 303 13.70 -6.54 15.86
CA ALA A 303 12.94 -7.66 16.40
C ALA A 303 13.87 -8.73 17.02
N ASN A 304 15.04 -9.00 16.43
CA ASN A 304 16.05 -9.87 17.03
C ASN A 304 16.61 -9.32 18.34
N GLU A 305 16.93 -8.02 18.42
CA GLU A 305 17.37 -7.40 19.69
C GLU A 305 16.35 -7.63 20.82
N VAL A 306 15.07 -7.46 20.53
CA VAL A 306 13.99 -7.71 21.50
C VAL A 306 13.88 -9.19 21.86
N ARG A 307 13.87 -10.10 20.87
CA ARG A 307 13.78 -11.56 21.08
C ARG A 307 14.97 -12.12 21.87
N GLU A 308 16.15 -11.54 21.70
CA GLU A 308 17.38 -11.91 22.40
C GLU A 308 17.49 -11.25 23.79
N GLY A 309 16.44 -10.57 24.27
CA GLY A 309 16.36 -10.00 25.61
C GLY A 309 17.05 -8.64 25.76
N ARG A 310 17.53 -8.04 24.66
CA ARG A 310 18.19 -6.72 24.64
C ARG A 310 17.23 -5.56 24.39
N GLY A 311 15.92 -5.80 24.34
CA GLY A 311 14.90 -4.74 24.28
C GLY A 311 14.92 -3.78 25.48
N CYS A 312 14.31 -2.62 25.34
CA CYS A 312 14.21 -1.55 26.32
C CYS A 312 12.88 -1.58 27.07
N GLY A 313 12.77 -0.78 28.13
CA GLY A 313 11.58 -0.66 28.95
C GLY A 313 11.34 -1.82 29.92
N PRO A 314 10.26 -1.74 30.73
CA PRO A 314 9.94 -2.75 31.75
C PRO A 314 9.71 -4.16 31.18
N ASN A 315 9.17 -4.23 29.96
CA ASN A 315 8.81 -5.48 29.30
C ASN A 315 9.85 -5.98 28.29
N LYS A 316 10.94 -5.23 28.08
CA LYS A 316 11.98 -5.56 27.10
C LYS A 316 11.45 -5.72 25.66
N ASP A 317 10.44 -4.93 25.27
CA ASP A 317 9.60 -5.14 24.08
C ASP A 317 9.76 -4.08 22.97
N TYR A 318 10.68 -3.12 23.12
CA TYR A 318 10.99 -2.12 22.09
C TYR A 318 12.48 -1.76 22.05
N VAL A 319 12.90 -0.92 21.12
CA VAL A 319 14.22 -0.28 21.12
C VAL A 319 14.08 1.24 21.08
N LEU A 320 15.18 1.99 21.15
CA LEU A 320 15.17 3.43 21.28
C LEU A 320 15.68 4.12 20.02
N LEU A 321 14.96 5.14 19.54
CA LEU A 321 15.43 6.08 18.51
C LEU A 321 15.99 7.32 19.21
N ASP A 322 17.31 7.47 19.15
CA ASP A 322 18.05 8.53 19.84
C ASP A 322 18.38 9.70 18.91
N LEU A 323 17.79 10.86 19.20
CA LEU A 323 18.05 12.15 18.54
C LEU A 323 18.80 13.13 19.44
N THR A 324 19.12 12.75 20.69
CA THR A 324 19.58 13.68 21.75
C THR A 324 20.93 14.34 21.47
N HIS A 325 21.68 13.79 20.51
CA HIS A 325 22.97 14.30 20.06
C HIS A 325 22.86 15.31 18.91
N LEU A 326 21.66 15.52 18.36
CA LEU A 326 21.40 16.48 17.29
C LEU A 326 21.05 17.85 17.89
N GLU A 327 21.45 18.93 17.21
CA GLU A 327 21.12 20.29 17.65
C GLU A 327 19.60 20.54 17.62
N PRO A 328 18.99 21.08 18.69
CA PRO A 328 17.53 21.30 18.74
C PRO A 328 16.99 22.13 17.56
N ALA A 329 17.70 23.18 17.16
CA ALA A 329 17.31 24.01 16.01
C ALA A 329 17.29 23.22 14.69
N HIS A 330 18.13 22.20 14.55
CA HIS A 330 18.12 21.32 13.39
C HIS A 330 16.90 20.38 13.43
N ILE A 331 16.59 19.81 14.60
CA ILE A 331 15.41 18.97 14.80
C ILE A 331 14.14 19.76 14.48
N ASP A 332 13.99 20.98 15.01
CA ASP A 332 12.80 21.82 14.79
C ASP A 332 12.58 22.18 13.32
N ALA A 333 13.66 22.43 12.60
CA ALA A 333 13.59 22.81 11.20
C ALA A 333 13.25 21.64 10.27
N LYS A 334 13.65 20.41 10.62
CA LYS A 334 13.62 19.25 9.70
C LYS A 334 12.64 18.15 10.11
N LEU A 335 12.37 17.99 11.41
CA LEU A 335 11.61 16.90 12.02
C LEU A 335 10.52 17.38 13.01
N PRO A 336 9.76 18.47 12.73
CA PRO A 336 8.80 19.02 13.69
C PRO A 336 7.69 18.03 14.07
N ASP A 337 7.05 17.36 13.12
CA ASP A 337 5.94 16.43 13.38
C ASP A 337 6.41 15.22 14.20
N ILE A 338 7.63 14.70 13.95
CA ILE A 338 8.21 13.61 14.75
C ILE A 338 8.30 14.01 16.23
N THR A 339 8.77 15.22 16.52
CA THR A 339 8.88 15.68 17.92
C THR A 339 7.53 15.91 18.56
N GLU A 340 6.56 16.43 17.81
CA GLU A 340 5.19 16.61 18.28
C GLU A 340 4.54 15.27 18.62
N PHE A 341 4.74 14.24 17.79
CA PHE A 341 4.21 12.90 18.06
C PHE A 341 4.81 12.25 19.29
N ALA A 342 6.13 12.33 19.47
CA ALA A 342 6.79 11.79 20.66
C ALA A 342 6.28 12.46 21.95
N ARG A 343 6.14 13.80 21.94
CA ARG A 343 5.60 14.55 23.08
C ARG A 343 4.14 14.24 23.34
N THR A 344 3.32 14.21 22.29
CA THR A 344 1.86 14.08 22.41
C THR A 344 1.45 12.69 22.86
N TYR A 345 2.06 11.64 22.27
CA TYR A 345 1.58 10.27 22.46
C TYR A 345 2.37 9.49 23.51
N LEU A 346 3.64 9.83 23.75
CA LEU A 346 4.49 9.15 24.73
C LEU A 346 4.93 10.05 25.89
N GLY A 347 4.71 11.37 25.81
CA GLY A 347 5.20 12.31 26.83
C GLY A 347 6.74 12.41 26.86
N VAL A 348 7.41 12.03 25.77
CA VAL A 348 8.87 12.02 25.65
C VAL A 348 9.34 13.32 25.02
N GLU A 349 10.39 13.94 25.57
CA GLU A 349 11.06 15.11 25.00
C GLU A 349 12.26 14.68 24.16
N PRO A 350 12.18 14.66 22.81
CA PRO A 350 13.22 14.06 21.98
C PRO A 350 14.58 14.77 22.01
N TYR A 351 14.64 15.99 22.53
CA TYR A 351 15.92 16.69 22.73
C TYR A 351 16.74 16.09 23.88
N THR A 352 16.08 15.53 24.89
CA THR A 352 16.73 15.03 26.11
C THR A 352 16.62 13.52 26.27
N ASP A 353 15.56 12.92 25.73
CA ASP A 353 15.20 11.53 25.95
C ASP A 353 14.98 10.81 24.62
N PRO A 354 15.54 9.59 24.45
CA PRO A 354 15.34 8.82 23.23
C PRO A 354 13.90 8.25 23.16
N VAL A 355 13.39 8.07 21.94
CA VAL A 355 11.98 7.73 21.69
C VAL A 355 11.77 6.21 21.55
N PRO A 356 10.86 5.59 22.32
CA PRO A 356 10.50 4.17 22.16
C PRO A 356 9.91 3.86 20.77
N VAL A 357 10.53 2.92 20.07
CA VAL A 357 10.13 2.50 18.72
C VAL A 357 10.20 0.99 18.52
N PHE A 358 9.31 0.46 17.67
CA PHE A 358 9.29 -0.95 17.27
C PHE A 358 8.75 -1.13 15.84
N PRO A 359 9.16 -2.19 15.11
CA PRO A 359 8.63 -2.46 13.78
C PRO A 359 7.11 -2.53 13.73
N THR A 360 6.53 -1.85 12.75
CA THR A 360 5.09 -1.64 12.65
C THR A 360 4.63 -1.87 11.22
N ALA A 361 3.50 -2.55 11.02
CA ALA A 361 2.92 -2.76 9.69
C ALA A 361 2.69 -1.40 8.99
N HIS A 362 3.20 -1.27 7.76
CA HIS A 362 3.28 0.03 7.09
C HIS A 362 2.75 0.05 5.67
N TYR A 363 3.08 -0.93 4.82
CA TYR A 363 2.73 -0.86 3.40
C TYR A 363 2.56 -2.24 2.80
N ALA A 364 1.50 -2.42 2.02
CA ALA A 364 1.33 -3.62 1.19
C ALA A 364 2.14 -3.44 -0.11
N MET A 365 3.11 -4.33 -0.39
CA MET A 365 3.79 -4.30 -1.69
C MET A 365 2.96 -4.98 -2.77
N GLY A 366 2.22 -6.03 -2.40
CA GLY A 366 1.25 -6.67 -3.27
C GLY A 366 -0.06 -5.90 -3.44
N GLY A 367 -0.90 -6.36 -4.36
CA GLY A 367 -2.16 -5.72 -4.70
C GLY A 367 -2.74 -6.23 -6.02
N ILE A 368 -3.55 -5.41 -6.69
CA ILE A 368 -4.13 -5.74 -8.00
C ILE A 368 -3.02 -5.67 -9.06
N PRO A 369 -2.71 -6.77 -9.79
CA PRO A 369 -1.65 -6.78 -10.79
C PRO A 369 -1.98 -5.86 -11.95
N THR A 370 -0.98 -5.08 -12.40
CA THR A 370 -1.15 -4.13 -13.50
C THR A 370 0.03 -4.15 -14.47
N THR A 371 -0.19 -3.65 -15.68
CA THR A 371 0.88 -3.32 -16.62
C THR A 371 1.53 -1.97 -16.25
N ILE A 372 2.64 -1.61 -16.89
CA ILE A 372 3.24 -0.27 -16.75
C ILE A 372 2.31 0.88 -17.19
N LYS A 373 1.22 0.59 -17.92
CA LYS A 373 0.17 1.57 -18.27
C LYS A 373 -0.95 1.65 -17.23
N ALA A 374 -0.79 0.94 -16.11
CA ALA A 374 -1.77 0.77 -15.04
C ALA A 374 -3.02 -0.03 -15.43
N GLU A 375 -3.00 -0.78 -16.54
CA GLU A 375 -4.10 -1.67 -16.95
C GLU A 375 -4.11 -2.91 -16.05
N VAL A 376 -5.27 -3.28 -15.49
CA VAL A 376 -5.38 -4.45 -14.61
C VAL A 376 -5.30 -5.74 -15.41
N LEU A 377 -4.53 -6.69 -14.88
CA LEU A 377 -4.39 -8.04 -15.41
C LEU A 377 -5.47 -8.96 -14.81
N GLN A 378 -6.11 -9.79 -15.64
CA GLN A 378 -6.95 -10.90 -15.15
C GLN A 378 -6.20 -12.22 -15.03
N ASP A 379 -5.04 -12.32 -15.70
CA ASP A 379 -4.06 -13.39 -15.63
C ASP A 379 -2.71 -12.86 -16.12
N ASN A 380 -1.72 -13.73 -16.32
CA ASN A 380 -0.36 -13.32 -16.67
C ASN A 380 -0.25 -12.49 -17.97
N ASP A 381 -1.13 -12.73 -18.93
CA ASP A 381 -0.94 -12.25 -20.31
C ASP A 381 -2.08 -11.34 -20.79
N THR A 382 -3.21 -11.30 -20.09
CA THR A 382 -4.39 -10.57 -20.54
C THR A 382 -4.85 -9.49 -19.57
N VAL A 383 -5.14 -8.33 -20.15
CA VAL A 383 -5.72 -7.19 -19.44
C VAL A 383 -7.23 -7.32 -19.35
N VAL A 384 -7.84 -6.61 -18.40
CA VAL A 384 -9.29 -6.38 -18.31
C VAL A 384 -9.60 -5.03 -18.97
N PRO A 385 -10.20 -5.00 -20.18
CA PRO A 385 -10.51 -3.75 -20.84
C PRO A 385 -11.36 -2.82 -19.97
N GLY A 386 -10.89 -1.59 -19.85
CA GLY A 386 -11.53 -0.56 -19.03
C GLY A 386 -11.23 -0.63 -17.54
N LEU A 387 -10.42 -1.58 -17.04
CA LEU A 387 -10.04 -1.62 -15.63
C LEU A 387 -8.57 -1.20 -15.42
N TYR A 388 -8.37 -0.29 -14.47
CA TYR A 388 -7.06 0.24 -14.12
C TYR A 388 -6.88 0.24 -12.60
N ALA A 389 -5.64 0.22 -12.13
CA ALA A 389 -5.33 0.40 -10.71
C ALA A 389 -4.02 1.19 -10.53
N ALA A 390 -3.96 2.06 -9.51
CA ALA A 390 -2.77 2.87 -9.23
C ALA A 390 -2.58 3.18 -7.74
N GLY A 391 -1.32 3.33 -7.34
CA GLY A 391 -0.92 3.50 -5.94
C GLY A 391 -0.93 2.17 -5.18
N GLU A 392 -1.00 2.22 -3.85
CA GLU A 392 -0.84 1.02 -2.98
C GLU A 392 -1.88 -0.09 -3.21
N VAL A 393 -3.00 0.19 -3.89
CA VAL A 393 -3.95 -0.87 -4.28
C VAL A 393 -3.41 -1.73 -5.43
N ALA A 394 -2.46 -1.23 -6.20
CA ALA A 394 -1.90 -1.86 -7.40
C ALA A 394 -0.53 -2.49 -7.14
N CYS A 395 -0.26 -3.58 -7.85
CA CYS A 395 1.05 -4.19 -7.97
C CYS A 395 1.48 -4.08 -9.44
N VAL A 396 2.41 -3.17 -9.73
CA VAL A 396 2.86 -2.92 -11.11
C VAL A 396 3.91 -3.93 -11.62
N SER A 397 4.92 -4.45 -10.90
CA SER A 397 5.37 -4.38 -9.50
C SER A 397 6.67 -3.55 -9.33
N VAL A 398 6.58 -2.26 -8.98
CA VAL A 398 7.75 -1.36 -8.77
C VAL A 398 8.44 -1.47 -7.40
N HIS A 399 7.93 -2.32 -6.52
CA HIS A 399 8.41 -2.45 -5.14
C HIS A 399 8.90 -3.86 -4.82
N GLY A 400 8.45 -4.86 -5.59
CA GLY A 400 8.77 -6.25 -5.37
C GLY A 400 8.58 -6.64 -3.91
N SER A 401 9.56 -7.34 -3.36
CA SER A 401 9.48 -7.86 -1.99
C SER A 401 9.74 -6.82 -0.90
N ASN A 402 10.25 -5.62 -1.21
CA ASN A 402 10.53 -4.58 -0.23
C ASN A 402 10.61 -3.18 -0.86
N ARG A 403 9.70 -2.30 -0.43
CA ARG A 403 9.64 -0.92 -0.91
C ARG A 403 10.78 -0.04 -0.37
N LEU A 404 11.46 0.72 -1.23
CA LEU A 404 12.31 1.81 -0.73
C LEU A 404 11.46 2.96 -0.19
N GLY A 405 11.96 3.58 0.87
CA GLY A 405 11.41 4.82 1.36
C GLY A 405 11.34 5.89 0.27
N THR A 406 10.30 6.73 0.31
CA THR A 406 9.98 7.79 -0.68
C THR A 406 9.52 7.33 -2.07
N ASN A 407 9.66 6.05 -2.44
CA ASN A 407 9.16 5.53 -3.73
C ASN A 407 7.62 5.49 -3.81
N SER A 408 6.88 5.33 -2.70
CA SER A 408 5.40 5.25 -2.75
C SER A 408 4.76 6.59 -3.17
N LEU A 409 5.24 7.72 -2.63
CA LEU A 409 4.75 9.05 -3.06
C LEU A 409 5.12 9.34 -4.52
N LEU A 410 6.19 8.71 -5.02
CA LEU A 410 6.55 8.77 -6.43
C LEU A 410 5.59 7.90 -7.28
N ASP A 411 5.40 6.64 -6.90
CA ASP A 411 4.50 5.67 -7.53
C ASP A 411 3.10 6.28 -7.75
N ILE A 412 2.46 6.80 -6.70
CA ILE A 412 1.12 7.39 -6.81
C ILE A 412 1.05 8.54 -7.82
N ASN A 413 2.14 9.29 -8.01
CA ASN A 413 2.16 10.41 -8.95
C ASN A 413 2.44 9.96 -10.39
N VAL A 414 3.30 8.96 -10.58
CA VAL A 414 3.63 8.40 -11.90
C VAL A 414 2.48 7.53 -12.40
N PHE A 415 2.10 6.50 -11.65
CA PHE A 415 1.09 5.54 -12.07
C PHE A 415 -0.32 6.09 -11.93
N GLY A 416 -0.58 7.02 -11.01
CA GLY A 416 -1.83 7.78 -10.99
C GLY A 416 -2.01 8.63 -12.27
N LYS A 417 -0.94 9.30 -12.73
CA LYS A 417 -0.96 10.06 -13.99
C LYS A 417 -1.19 9.13 -15.18
N ARG A 418 -0.46 8.02 -15.26
CA ARG A 418 -0.59 7.02 -16.34
C ARG A 418 -1.99 6.41 -16.39
N ALA A 419 -2.53 5.99 -15.24
CA ALA A 419 -3.90 5.44 -15.15
C ALA A 419 -4.95 6.45 -15.60
N GLY A 420 -4.86 7.71 -15.15
CA GLY A 420 -5.81 8.76 -15.55
C GLY A 420 -5.80 9.04 -17.06
N ILE A 421 -4.60 9.08 -17.67
CA ILE A 421 -4.46 9.24 -19.12
C ILE A 421 -5.01 8.01 -19.85
N ALA A 422 -4.58 6.80 -19.48
CA ALA A 422 -4.96 5.57 -20.17
C ALA A 422 -6.47 5.30 -20.09
N ALA A 423 -7.09 5.48 -18.92
CA ALA A 423 -8.53 5.34 -18.71
C ALA A 423 -9.32 6.33 -19.57
N ALA A 424 -8.90 7.60 -19.62
CA ALA A 424 -9.56 8.61 -20.45
C ALA A 424 -9.42 8.34 -21.95
N GLU A 425 -8.24 7.91 -22.43
CA GLU A 425 -8.06 7.57 -23.84
C GLU A 425 -8.87 6.33 -24.24
N TYR A 426 -8.92 5.30 -23.39
CA TYR A 426 -9.79 4.15 -23.62
C TYR A 426 -11.27 4.56 -23.68
N ALA A 427 -11.73 5.39 -22.76
CA ALA A 427 -13.12 5.83 -22.69
C ALA A 427 -13.59 6.64 -23.91
N LYS A 428 -12.67 7.28 -24.65
CA LYS A 428 -13.01 7.97 -25.91
C LYS A 428 -13.43 7.02 -27.03
N THR A 429 -12.83 5.82 -27.07
CA THR A 429 -13.06 4.83 -28.13
C THR A 429 -13.98 3.69 -27.70
N ALA A 430 -14.11 3.46 -26.40
CA ALA A 430 -14.96 2.41 -25.87
C ALA A 430 -16.44 2.81 -25.88
N GLU A 431 -17.31 1.82 -26.10
CA GLU A 431 -18.75 1.95 -25.90
C GLU A 431 -19.13 1.59 -24.47
N TYR A 432 -20.25 2.15 -23.99
CA TYR A 432 -20.82 1.73 -22.70
C TYR A 432 -21.25 0.26 -22.79
N VAL A 433 -20.87 -0.53 -21.79
CA VAL A 433 -21.39 -1.88 -21.59
C VAL A 433 -22.77 -1.78 -20.95
N GLU A 434 -23.75 -2.52 -21.44
CA GLU A 434 -25.07 -2.56 -20.82
C GLU A 434 -24.99 -3.17 -19.42
N VAL A 435 -25.57 -2.47 -18.44
CA VAL A 435 -25.58 -2.90 -17.04
C VAL A 435 -26.88 -3.67 -16.80
N PRO A 436 -26.84 -4.87 -16.19
CA PRO A 436 -28.05 -5.64 -15.86
C PRO A 436 -29.04 -4.82 -15.02
N GLU A 437 -30.34 -5.09 -15.16
CA GLU A 437 -31.38 -4.39 -14.38
C GLU A 437 -31.22 -4.58 -12.86
N ASP A 438 -30.59 -5.69 -12.44
CA ASP A 438 -30.32 -6.09 -11.06
C ASP A 438 -28.86 -5.89 -10.65
N ALA A 439 -28.13 -4.98 -11.31
CA ALA A 439 -26.71 -4.76 -11.05
C ALA A 439 -26.38 -4.33 -9.61
N ASP A 440 -27.34 -3.73 -8.88
CA ASP A 440 -27.18 -3.37 -7.47
C ASP A 440 -27.57 -4.50 -6.50
N GLN A 441 -28.14 -5.60 -6.97
CA GLN A 441 -28.73 -6.65 -6.14
C GLN A 441 -27.70 -7.30 -5.19
N PHE A 442 -26.48 -7.59 -5.67
CA PHE A 442 -25.42 -8.11 -4.81
C PHE A 442 -25.11 -7.18 -3.62
N THR A 443 -25.05 -5.88 -3.89
CA THR A 443 -24.77 -4.87 -2.85
C THR A 443 -25.96 -4.71 -1.91
N ILE A 444 -27.19 -4.75 -2.43
CA ILE A 444 -28.41 -4.76 -1.62
C ILE A 444 -28.37 -5.97 -0.67
N ASP A 445 -28.13 -7.16 -1.18
CA ASP A 445 -28.11 -8.39 -0.38
C ASP A 445 -27.04 -8.35 0.70
N LEU A 446 -25.82 -7.89 0.37
CA LEU A 446 -24.74 -7.70 1.34
C LEU A 446 -25.17 -6.76 2.47
N ILE A 447 -25.71 -5.59 2.13
CA ILE A 447 -26.11 -4.58 3.10
C ILE A 447 -27.29 -5.06 3.95
N GLU A 448 -28.31 -5.68 3.35
CA GLU A 448 -29.47 -6.19 4.07
C GLU A 448 -29.09 -7.37 4.98
N GLN A 449 -28.23 -8.28 4.52
CA GLN A 449 -27.74 -9.40 5.32
C GLN A 449 -27.04 -8.88 6.58
N VAL A 450 -26.10 -7.95 6.44
CA VAL A 450 -25.36 -7.39 7.59
C VAL A 450 -26.29 -6.55 8.46
N ARG A 451 -27.09 -5.66 7.87
CA ARG A 451 -28.00 -4.78 8.61
C ARG A 451 -29.12 -5.53 9.33
N SER A 452 -29.48 -6.74 8.91
CA SER A 452 -30.46 -7.60 9.61
C SER A 452 -29.81 -8.63 10.55
N ALA A 453 -28.48 -8.77 10.52
CA ALA A 453 -27.74 -9.76 11.31
C ALA A 453 -27.96 -9.56 12.82
N ASN A 454 -28.53 -10.54 13.50
CA ASN A 454 -28.95 -10.52 14.91
C ASN A 454 -28.22 -11.56 15.76
N GLY A 455 -27.03 -11.99 15.31
CA GLY A 455 -26.21 -12.96 16.00
C GLY A 455 -25.56 -12.42 17.26
N THR A 456 -24.75 -13.27 17.89
CA THR A 456 -24.14 -13.00 19.21
C THR A 456 -22.72 -12.46 19.13
N GLU A 457 -22.05 -12.60 17.98
CA GLU A 457 -20.66 -12.16 17.79
C GLU A 457 -20.57 -10.65 17.57
N ARG A 458 -19.57 -10.01 18.16
CA ARG A 458 -19.31 -8.58 17.96
C ARG A 458 -18.21 -8.37 16.93
N VAL A 459 -18.47 -7.53 15.94
CA VAL A 459 -17.52 -7.15 14.89
C VAL A 459 -16.17 -6.72 15.47
N ALA A 460 -16.18 -5.86 16.50
CA ALA A 460 -14.96 -5.39 17.15
C ALA A 460 -14.14 -6.51 17.79
N GLN A 461 -14.78 -7.55 18.33
CA GLN A 461 -14.07 -8.69 18.94
C GLN A 461 -13.41 -9.56 17.87
N LEU A 462 -14.15 -9.89 16.80
CA LEU A 462 -13.61 -10.65 15.67
C LEU A 462 -12.45 -9.91 14.99
N ARG A 463 -12.60 -8.59 14.79
CA ARG A 463 -11.55 -7.74 14.23
C ARG A 463 -10.31 -7.72 15.12
N LYS A 464 -10.48 -7.58 16.43
CA LYS A 464 -9.37 -7.58 17.38
C LYS A 464 -8.63 -8.91 17.36
N GLU A 465 -9.35 -10.03 17.36
CA GLU A 465 -8.77 -11.37 17.29
C GLU A 465 -7.99 -11.58 15.99
N LEU A 466 -8.55 -11.20 14.83
CA LEU A 466 -7.85 -11.21 13.55
C LEU A 466 -6.54 -10.41 13.63
N GLN A 467 -6.63 -9.18 14.12
CA GLN A 467 -5.50 -8.25 14.20
C GLN A 467 -4.42 -8.73 15.14
N ASP A 468 -4.78 -9.25 16.32
CA ASP A 468 -3.82 -9.80 17.29
C ASP A 468 -3.12 -11.03 16.69
N THR A 469 -3.85 -11.92 16.01
CA THR A 469 -3.25 -13.11 15.38
C THR A 469 -2.32 -12.73 14.23
N MET A 470 -2.72 -11.81 13.36
CA MET A 470 -1.87 -11.35 12.25
C MET A 470 -0.59 -10.65 12.76
N ASP A 471 -0.70 -9.82 13.81
CA ASP A 471 0.45 -9.11 14.42
C ASP A 471 1.41 -10.06 15.14
N ALA A 472 0.91 -11.18 15.68
CA ALA A 472 1.72 -12.20 16.34
C ALA A 472 2.42 -13.15 15.36
N ASN A 473 1.72 -13.58 14.31
CA ASN A 473 2.11 -14.74 13.50
C ASN A 473 2.50 -14.41 12.06
N VAL A 474 2.07 -13.27 11.52
CA VAL A 474 2.30 -12.86 10.11
C VAL A 474 3.09 -11.55 10.05
N GLN A 475 3.92 -11.31 11.08
CA GLN A 475 4.74 -10.11 11.20
C GLN A 475 6.08 -10.28 10.47
N VAL A 476 7.17 -9.78 11.08
CA VAL A 476 8.53 -9.79 10.53
C VAL A 476 9.08 -11.22 10.40
N PHE A 477 8.84 -12.07 11.39
CA PHE A 477 9.24 -13.47 11.40
C PHE A 477 8.01 -14.36 11.25
N ARG A 478 8.12 -15.39 10.41
CA ARG A 478 7.05 -16.34 10.10
C ARG A 478 7.62 -17.76 10.09
N SER A 479 6.76 -18.74 10.25
CA SER A 479 7.07 -20.16 10.13
C SER A 479 5.85 -20.93 9.65
N GLU A 480 6.04 -22.14 9.13
CA GLU A 480 4.93 -23.03 8.75
C GLU A 480 3.91 -23.17 9.89
N GLN A 481 4.39 -23.35 11.13
CA GLN A 481 3.54 -23.49 12.31
C GLN A 481 2.66 -22.24 12.54
N THR A 482 3.29 -21.06 12.63
CA THR A 482 2.58 -19.80 12.93
C THR A 482 1.59 -19.42 11.82
N LEU A 483 1.92 -19.72 10.56
CA LEU A 483 1.04 -19.49 9.42
C LEU A 483 -0.17 -20.44 9.43
N ASN A 484 0.03 -21.74 9.69
CA ASN A 484 -1.08 -22.70 9.83
C ASN A 484 -1.99 -22.37 11.02
N GLU A 485 -1.43 -21.98 12.17
CA GLU A 485 -2.20 -21.48 13.31
C GLU A 485 -3.09 -20.29 12.92
N THR A 486 -2.54 -19.35 12.14
CA THR A 486 -3.27 -18.19 11.64
C THR A 486 -4.40 -18.58 10.69
N LEU A 487 -4.17 -19.50 9.76
CA LEU A 487 -5.20 -19.99 8.85
C LEU A 487 -6.36 -20.65 9.59
N ASN A 488 -6.08 -21.42 10.65
CA ASN A 488 -7.10 -22.01 11.50
C ASN A 488 -7.95 -20.95 12.22
N VAL A 489 -7.30 -19.91 12.76
CA VAL A 489 -8.01 -18.78 13.39
C VAL A 489 -8.88 -18.05 12.35
N ILE A 490 -8.34 -17.74 11.17
CA ILE A 490 -9.09 -17.09 10.10
C ILE A 490 -10.31 -17.94 9.70
N ALA A 491 -10.17 -19.25 9.55
CA ALA A 491 -11.28 -20.15 9.25
C ALA A 491 -12.38 -20.09 10.34
N SER A 492 -11.99 -20.09 11.62
CA SER A 492 -12.92 -19.93 12.75
C SER A 492 -13.62 -18.57 12.73
N LEU A 493 -12.87 -17.49 12.49
CA LEU A 493 -13.39 -16.13 12.43
C LEU A 493 -14.37 -15.94 11.27
N ARG A 494 -14.12 -16.55 10.12
CA ARG A 494 -15.06 -16.52 8.98
C ARG A 494 -16.38 -17.20 9.31
N GLU A 495 -16.37 -18.27 10.09
CA GLU A 495 -17.61 -18.92 10.51
C GLU A 495 -18.37 -18.09 11.56
N ARG A 496 -17.64 -17.55 12.54
CA ARG A 496 -18.21 -16.64 13.54
C ARG A 496 -18.72 -15.34 12.93
N TYR A 497 -18.09 -14.87 11.86
CA TYR A 497 -18.52 -13.69 11.09
C TYR A 497 -19.95 -13.86 10.51
N LYS A 498 -20.38 -15.09 10.21
CA LYS A 498 -21.77 -15.36 9.78
C LYS A 498 -22.80 -15.14 10.90
N ASN A 499 -22.38 -15.14 12.16
CA ASN A 499 -23.21 -14.97 13.35
C ASN A 499 -22.94 -13.63 14.07
N ILE A 500 -22.55 -12.59 13.33
CA ILE A 500 -22.41 -11.24 13.88
C ILE A 500 -23.77 -10.63 14.24
N GLY A 501 -23.77 -9.75 15.23
CA GLY A 501 -24.88 -8.88 15.56
C GLY A 501 -24.53 -7.42 15.31
N ILE A 502 -25.37 -6.72 14.54
CA ILE A 502 -25.28 -5.27 14.34
C ILE A 502 -26.25 -4.57 15.30
N GLN A 503 -25.83 -3.49 15.94
CA GLN A 503 -26.66 -2.73 16.88
C GLN A 503 -27.38 -1.60 16.17
N ASP A 504 -26.69 -0.87 15.30
CA ASP A 504 -27.30 0.20 14.52
C ASP A 504 -28.04 -0.36 13.30
N ARG A 505 -29.37 -0.27 13.31
CA ARG A 505 -30.25 -0.68 12.20
C ARG A 505 -30.64 0.50 11.29
N GLY A 506 -30.12 1.69 11.60
CA GLY A 506 -30.33 2.91 10.84
C GLY A 506 -29.75 2.84 9.43
N ARG A 507 -30.12 3.82 8.60
CA ARG A 507 -29.63 3.95 7.22
C ARG A 507 -28.63 5.09 7.04
N ARG A 508 -28.70 6.12 7.87
CA ARG A 508 -27.87 7.31 7.74
C ARG A 508 -26.66 7.20 8.65
N PHE A 509 -25.48 7.40 8.08
CA PHE A 509 -24.20 7.36 8.80
C PHE A 509 -24.01 6.08 9.64
N ASN A 510 -24.49 4.95 9.13
CA ASN A 510 -24.41 3.68 9.85
C ASN A 510 -22.99 3.08 9.71
N LEU A 511 -22.10 3.52 10.59
CA LEU A 511 -20.71 3.04 10.63
C LEU A 511 -20.60 1.62 11.20
N ASP A 512 -21.50 1.19 12.09
CA ASP A 512 -21.52 -0.18 12.64
C ASP A 512 -21.70 -1.22 11.50
N LEU A 513 -22.61 -0.93 10.57
CA LEU A 513 -22.82 -1.68 9.33
C LEU A 513 -21.58 -1.74 8.44
N LEU A 514 -20.98 -0.58 8.14
CA LEU A 514 -19.85 -0.53 7.20
C LEU A 514 -18.58 -1.11 7.78
N GLU A 515 -18.34 -0.94 9.07
CA GLU A 515 -17.26 -1.59 9.80
C GLU A 515 -17.35 -3.12 9.72
N ALA A 516 -18.58 -3.67 9.75
CA ALA A 516 -18.81 -5.09 9.56
C ALA A 516 -18.51 -5.53 8.12
N VAL A 517 -18.94 -4.76 7.12
CA VAL A 517 -18.60 -5.02 5.71
C VAL A 517 -17.08 -5.00 5.49
N GLU A 518 -16.39 -4.01 6.05
CA GLU A 518 -14.94 -3.88 5.99
C GLU A 518 -14.21 -5.03 6.70
N LEU A 519 -14.76 -5.58 7.79
CA LEU A 519 -14.23 -6.80 8.42
C LEU A 519 -14.25 -7.98 7.43
N GLY A 520 -15.28 -8.09 6.60
CA GLY A 520 -15.32 -9.09 5.53
C GLY A 520 -14.15 -8.96 4.55
N PHE A 521 -13.78 -7.73 4.15
CA PHE A 521 -12.61 -7.50 3.30
C PHE A 521 -11.31 -7.84 4.04
N LEU A 522 -11.17 -7.43 5.30
CA LEU A 522 -10.00 -7.77 6.12
C LEU A 522 -9.79 -9.28 6.25
N LEU A 523 -10.87 -10.06 6.42
CA LEU A 523 -10.81 -11.53 6.48
C LEU A 523 -10.37 -12.15 5.15
N ASP A 524 -10.83 -11.61 4.01
CA ASP A 524 -10.39 -12.06 2.69
C ASP A 524 -8.89 -11.77 2.50
N MET A 525 -8.46 -10.54 2.80
CA MET A 525 -7.06 -10.13 2.62
C MET A 525 -6.10 -10.85 3.56
N ALA A 526 -6.49 -11.08 4.81
CA ALA A 526 -5.70 -11.88 5.75
C ALA A 526 -5.51 -13.31 5.25
N GLN A 527 -6.56 -13.93 4.70
CA GLN A 527 -6.50 -15.29 4.18
C GLN A 527 -5.56 -15.38 2.98
N VAL A 528 -5.71 -14.48 2.00
CA VAL A 528 -4.87 -14.44 0.80
C VAL A 528 -3.40 -14.22 1.17
N MET A 529 -3.12 -13.25 2.04
CA MET A 529 -1.77 -12.96 2.52
C MET A 529 -1.12 -14.17 3.22
N THR A 530 -1.88 -14.86 4.08
CA THR A 530 -1.35 -15.99 4.85
C THR A 530 -1.14 -17.22 3.98
N VAL A 531 -2.05 -17.51 3.03
CA VAL A 531 -1.90 -18.62 2.07
C VAL A 531 -0.70 -18.39 1.16
N ALA A 532 -0.53 -17.18 0.62
CA ALA A 532 0.64 -16.84 -0.19
C ALA A 532 1.95 -16.93 0.62
N ALA A 533 1.94 -16.50 1.88
CA ALA A 533 3.10 -16.59 2.77
C ALA A 533 3.46 -18.03 3.15
N LEU A 534 2.46 -18.92 3.24
CA LEU A 534 2.68 -20.33 3.52
C LEU A 534 3.28 -21.05 2.32
N HIS A 535 2.76 -20.75 1.12
CA HIS A 535 3.23 -21.31 -0.15
C HIS A 535 4.67 -20.91 -0.51
N ARG A 536 5.07 -19.68 -0.17
CA ARG A 536 6.43 -19.19 -0.42
C ARG A 536 7.40 -19.72 0.64
N GLU A 537 8.08 -20.81 0.31
CA GLU A 537 9.09 -21.48 1.15
C GLU A 537 10.50 -20.89 0.90
N GLU A 538 10.64 -19.57 1.02
CA GLU A 538 11.93 -18.86 0.97
C GLU A 538 11.90 -17.62 1.89
N SER A 539 13.01 -16.90 1.98
CA SER A 539 13.06 -15.57 2.60
C SER A 539 13.55 -14.52 1.62
N ARG A 540 12.72 -13.51 1.36
CA ARG A 540 12.97 -12.44 0.39
C ARG A 540 12.35 -11.12 0.86
N GLY A 541 13.16 -10.06 0.91
CA GLY A 541 12.68 -8.72 1.32
C GLY A 541 11.88 -8.71 2.64
N GLY A 542 10.63 -8.27 2.59
CA GLY A 542 9.70 -8.17 3.72
C GLY A 542 9.04 -9.49 4.14
N HIS A 543 9.29 -10.58 3.41
CA HIS A 543 8.87 -11.94 3.77
C HIS A 543 10.06 -12.73 4.30
N PHE A 544 9.99 -13.18 5.56
CA PHE A 544 11.06 -13.96 6.18
C PHE A 544 10.47 -15.18 6.92
N ARG A 545 10.85 -16.37 6.46
CA ARG A 545 10.49 -17.67 6.99
C ARG A 545 11.68 -18.23 7.77
N GLU A 546 11.54 -18.41 9.07
CA GLU A 546 12.64 -18.93 9.91
C GLU A 546 13.00 -20.38 9.58
N ASP A 547 12.03 -21.14 9.08
CA ASP A 547 12.14 -22.49 8.54
C ASP A 547 12.72 -22.54 7.11
N PHE A 548 12.72 -21.41 6.40
CA PHE A 548 13.31 -21.24 5.06
C PHE A 548 14.07 -19.90 4.98
N PRO A 549 15.22 -19.75 5.69
CA PRO A 549 15.85 -18.46 5.92
C PRO A 549 16.60 -17.88 4.70
N ASP A 550 16.81 -18.71 3.66
CA ASP A 550 17.55 -18.35 2.47
C ASP A 550 16.62 -17.93 1.33
N ARG A 551 17.15 -17.08 0.44
CA ARG A 551 16.49 -16.67 -0.80
C ARG A 551 16.67 -17.76 -1.86
N ASP A 552 15.60 -18.16 -2.55
CA ASP A 552 15.62 -19.20 -3.58
C ASP A 552 15.22 -18.60 -4.94
N ASP A 553 16.23 -18.17 -5.69
CA ASP A 553 16.05 -17.57 -7.01
C ASP A 553 15.67 -18.59 -8.10
N GLU A 554 15.82 -19.90 -7.85
CA GLU A 554 15.45 -20.94 -8.82
C GLU A 554 13.95 -21.25 -8.78
N LYS A 555 13.39 -21.41 -7.57
CA LYS A 555 11.98 -21.76 -7.37
C LYS A 555 11.07 -20.53 -7.33
N PHE A 556 11.51 -19.46 -6.67
CA PHE A 556 10.64 -18.39 -6.20
C PHE A 556 10.95 -16.99 -6.78
N MET A 557 11.82 -16.87 -7.80
CA MET A 557 11.99 -15.64 -8.59
C MET A 557 10.80 -15.39 -9.55
N LYS A 558 9.60 -15.31 -8.95
CA LYS A 558 8.30 -15.17 -9.62
C LYS A 558 7.34 -14.47 -8.66
N HIS A 559 6.42 -13.70 -9.22
CA HIS A 559 5.32 -13.13 -8.46
C HIS A 559 4.32 -14.22 -8.08
N SER A 560 3.75 -14.13 -6.88
CA SER A 560 2.67 -14.99 -6.43
C SER A 560 1.35 -14.43 -6.93
N MET A 561 0.51 -15.23 -7.59
CA MET A 561 -0.80 -14.81 -8.12
C MET A 561 -1.92 -15.58 -7.43
N ALA A 562 -2.75 -14.91 -6.64
CA ALA A 562 -3.85 -15.51 -5.90
C ALA A 562 -5.20 -15.20 -6.58
N TYR A 563 -5.93 -16.25 -6.91
CA TYR A 563 -7.26 -16.18 -7.52
C TYR A 563 -8.31 -16.71 -6.56
N LYS A 564 -9.47 -16.07 -6.53
CA LYS A 564 -10.66 -16.67 -5.92
C LYS A 564 -11.17 -17.77 -6.83
N ASP A 565 -11.21 -18.99 -6.31
CA ASP A 565 -11.65 -20.17 -7.04
C ASP A 565 -12.27 -21.16 -6.05
N ASP A 566 -13.60 -21.19 -5.98
CA ASP A 566 -14.36 -21.99 -5.01
C ASP A 566 -14.15 -23.50 -5.17
N LEU A 567 -13.57 -23.95 -6.29
CA LEU A 567 -13.26 -25.37 -6.56
C LEU A 567 -11.80 -25.71 -6.24
N ALA A 568 -10.94 -24.71 -6.09
CA ALA A 568 -9.52 -24.92 -5.81
C ALA A 568 -9.25 -25.07 -4.30
N THR A 569 -8.14 -25.73 -4.00
CA THR A 569 -7.58 -25.79 -2.65
C THR A 569 -6.08 -25.56 -2.73
N SER A 570 -5.57 -24.54 -2.04
CA SER A 570 -4.14 -24.22 -1.92
C SER A 570 -3.76 -24.21 -0.46
N GLU A 571 -2.67 -24.87 -0.09
CA GLU A 571 -2.21 -24.96 1.32
C GLU A 571 -3.32 -25.45 2.29
N SER A 572 -4.09 -26.45 1.88
CA SER A 572 -5.28 -26.96 2.61
C SER A 572 -6.42 -25.95 2.81
N VAL A 573 -6.37 -24.79 2.15
CA VAL A 573 -7.41 -23.76 2.17
C VAL A 573 -8.21 -23.81 0.87
N ALA A 574 -9.50 -24.13 0.98
CA ALA A 574 -10.43 -24.09 -0.14
C ALA A 574 -10.77 -22.64 -0.55
N GLY A 575 -11.08 -22.42 -1.83
CA GLY A 575 -11.51 -21.11 -2.34
C GLY A 575 -10.39 -20.24 -2.91
N ILE A 576 -9.13 -20.71 -2.85
CA ILE A 576 -7.96 -19.99 -3.37
C ILE A 576 -7.16 -20.90 -4.29
N ARG A 577 -6.88 -20.41 -5.49
CA ARG A 577 -5.90 -20.98 -6.43
C ARG A 577 -4.68 -20.07 -6.47
N LEU A 578 -3.50 -20.64 -6.23
CA LEU A 578 -2.23 -19.96 -6.42
C LEU A 578 -1.61 -20.33 -7.77
N GLU A 579 -1.12 -19.32 -8.47
CA GLU A 579 -0.25 -19.46 -9.63
C GLU A 579 0.95 -18.53 -9.51
N THR A 580 1.76 -18.46 -10.56
CA THR A 580 2.91 -17.58 -10.61
C THR A 580 2.96 -16.79 -11.91
N LYS A 581 3.48 -15.56 -11.82
CA LYS A 581 3.81 -14.71 -12.97
C LYS A 581 5.34 -14.48 -12.98
N PRO A 582 6.02 -14.66 -14.13
CA PRO A 582 7.45 -14.35 -14.23
C PRO A 582 7.74 -12.88 -13.93
N VAL A 583 8.86 -12.60 -13.26
CA VAL A 583 9.36 -11.23 -13.07
C VAL A 583 9.97 -10.73 -14.38
N ILE A 584 9.76 -9.46 -14.73
CA ILE A 584 10.34 -8.85 -15.93
C ILE A 584 11.76 -8.36 -15.65
N PHE A 585 12.75 -8.98 -16.30
CA PHE A 585 14.16 -8.58 -16.26
C PHE A 585 14.56 -7.79 -17.51
N THR A 586 15.35 -6.72 -17.33
CA THR A 586 15.94 -5.97 -18.45
C THR A 586 17.45 -5.93 -18.40
N ARG A 587 18.05 -5.57 -17.25
CA ARG A 587 19.51 -5.30 -17.16
C ARG A 587 20.19 -5.74 -15.86
N TYR A 588 19.48 -5.74 -14.73
CA TYR A 588 20.09 -6.00 -13.43
C TYR A 588 19.82 -7.43 -12.99
N GLU A 589 20.84 -8.28 -13.09
CA GLU A 589 20.74 -9.68 -12.66
C GLU A 589 20.65 -9.79 -11.13
N PRO A 590 19.93 -10.80 -10.60
CA PRO A 590 19.91 -11.11 -9.18
C PRO A 590 21.31 -11.30 -8.61
N MET A 591 21.58 -10.65 -7.49
CA MET A 591 22.82 -10.82 -6.74
C MET A 591 22.55 -10.84 -5.25
N VAL A 592 23.53 -11.29 -4.46
CA VAL A 592 23.42 -11.28 -3.00
C VAL A 592 23.23 -9.85 -2.50
N ARG A 593 22.15 -9.63 -1.76
CA ARG A 593 21.75 -8.32 -1.25
C ARG A 593 22.53 -7.97 0.03
N LYS A 594 23.60 -7.18 -0.11
CA LYS A 594 24.44 -6.69 1.02
C LYS A 594 24.37 -5.18 1.17
N TYR A 595 24.44 -4.71 2.41
CA TYR A 595 24.31 -3.30 2.82
C TYR A 595 25.25 -2.96 3.97
#